data_AF-A0A2P5L6A0-F1
#
_entry.id   AF-A0A2P5L6A0-F1
#
_cell.length_a   1.000
_cell.length_b   1.000
_cell.length_c   1.000
_cell.angle_alpha   90.00
_cell.angle_beta   90.00
_cell.angle_gamma   90.00
#
_symmetry.space_group_name_H-M   'P 1'
#
loop_
_entity.id
_entity.type
_entity.pdbx_description
1 polymer ?
#
loop_
_entity_poly.entity_id
_entity_poly.type
_entity_poly.pdbx_seq_one_letter_code
_entity_poly.pdbx_strand_id
1 'polypeptide(L)'
;MLAKTQFQGSLSSQHFGRLLQQLGITDDITETAATLYFSLAWPGAPQQFSLGTLRGEVDADLQNGRILSIEPGFGRILGILALSQWIKRLQLDFSDVYQEGLTFDTITGHFDLVNGVASNRDFLIDSIPAKISLTGTVDLAKQLVNQTVNVLPKSSDAVPIAGTIVDKLSNLIARSLTGKNQEGFFFGSQYQIKGHWDKVEIIPLHEHEGILNKTWNGITGFPWLEQDQ
;
A
#
# COMPACT_ATOMS: atom_id res chain seq x y z
N MET A 1 29.84 29.03 -12.29
CA MET A 1 29.12 27.75 -12.06
C MET A 1 28.17 27.97 -10.89
N LEU A 2 26.90 27.60 -11.01
CA LEU A 2 26.03 27.54 -9.83
C LEU A 2 26.54 26.42 -8.91
N ALA A 3 26.67 26.68 -7.62
CA ALA A 3 27.06 25.66 -6.65
C ALA A 3 26.04 24.51 -6.64
N LYS A 4 26.50 23.29 -6.37
CA LYS A 4 25.67 22.08 -6.25
C LYS A 4 26.12 21.30 -5.03
N THR A 5 25.17 20.83 -4.24
CA THR A 5 25.43 19.88 -3.17
C THR A 5 24.97 18.49 -3.60
N GLN A 6 25.75 17.47 -3.25
CA GLN A 6 25.43 16.06 -3.46
C GLN A 6 25.63 15.32 -2.14
N PHE A 7 24.70 14.43 -1.82
CA PHE A 7 24.72 13.60 -0.64
C PHE A 7 24.43 12.16 -1.06
N GLN A 8 25.41 11.28 -0.86
CA GLN A 8 25.29 9.86 -1.21
C GLN A 8 25.73 9.00 -0.04
N GLY A 9 25.07 7.87 0.16
CA GLY A 9 25.42 6.94 1.21
C GLY A 9 24.31 5.95 1.51
N SER A 10 24.48 5.29 2.65
CA SER A 10 23.46 4.41 3.19
C SER A 10 23.17 4.77 4.65
N LEU A 11 21.94 4.48 5.07
CA LEU A 11 21.48 4.58 6.44
C LEU A 11 20.94 3.23 6.86
N SER A 12 21.51 2.62 7.90
CA SER A 12 20.98 1.40 8.50
C SER A 12 20.56 1.66 9.94
N SER A 13 19.36 1.25 10.31
CA SER A 13 18.83 1.39 11.67
C SER A 13 18.04 0.15 12.07
N GLN A 14 18.32 -0.38 13.27
CA GLN A 14 17.54 -1.47 13.86
C GLN A 14 16.22 -0.96 14.48
N HIS A 15 16.04 0.36 14.58
CA HIS A 15 14.90 0.99 15.24
C HIS A 15 14.43 2.20 14.42
N PHE A 16 14.21 1.97 13.13
CA PHE A 16 13.90 3.04 12.18
C PHE A 16 12.57 3.73 12.49
N GLY A 17 11.55 3.01 12.96
CA GLY A 17 10.30 3.64 13.41
C GLY A 17 10.52 4.68 14.52
N ARG A 18 11.37 4.38 15.51
CA ARG A 18 11.73 5.35 16.57
C ARG A 18 12.50 6.55 16.02
N LEU A 19 13.38 6.32 15.03
CA LEU A 19 14.10 7.40 14.36
C LEU A 19 13.14 8.34 13.64
N LEU A 20 12.17 7.80 12.89
CA LEU A 20 11.14 8.59 12.20
C LEU A 20 10.33 9.45 13.18
N GLN A 21 9.95 8.89 14.33
CA GLN A 21 9.24 9.60 15.38
C GLN A 21 10.09 10.74 15.97
N GLN A 22 11.36 10.48 16.28
CA GLN A 22 12.27 11.50 16.84
C GLN A 22 12.57 12.63 15.86
N LEU A 23 12.57 12.34 14.56
CA LEU A 23 12.72 13.34 13.50
C LEU A 23 11.41 14.07 13.18
N GLY A 24 10.29 13.69 13.82
CA GLY A 24 8.97 14.26 13.56
C GLY A 24 8.43 13.97 12.15
N ILE A 25 8.88 12.87 11.53
CA ILE A 25 8.47 12.49 10.17
C ILE A 25 7.13 11.76 10.21
N THR A 26 7.02 10.73 11.06
CA THR A 26 5.79 9.96 11.27
C THR A 26 5.93 9.12 12.53
N ASP A 27 4.82 8.90 13.24
CA ASP A 27 4.65 7.92 14.30
C ASP A 27 3.90 6.66 13.83
N ASP A 28 3.49 6.63 12.56
CA ASP A 28 2.66 5.57 11.98
C ASP A 28 3.42 4.26 11.75
N ILE A 29 4.72 4.33 11.46
CA ILE A 29 5.55 3.15 11.21
C ILE A 29 6.36 2.84 12.47
N THR A 30 6.11 1.67 13.05
CA THR A 30 6.75 1.23 14.30
C THR A 30 7.44 -0.12 14.15
N GLU A 31 8.26 -0.48 15.14
CA GLU A 31 8.93 -1.79 15.29
C GLU A 31 9.94 -2.17 14.18
N THR A 32 10.06 -1.36 13.13
CA THR A 32 10.80 -1.71 11.93
C THR A 32 12.31 -1.41 11.99
N ALA A 33 13.10 -2.32 11.43
CA ALA A 33 14.47 -2.05 11.00
C ALA A 33 14.49 -1.57 9.54
N ALA A 34 15.45 -0.75 9.16
CA ALA A 34 15.55 -0.24 7.79
C ALA A 34 17.00 -0.15 7.31
N THR A 35 17.18 -0.37 6.02
CA THR A 35 18.35 0.03 5.24
C THR A 35 17.89 0.91 4.08
N LEU A 36 18.43 2.12 4.00
CA LEU A 36 18.21 3.04 2.90
C LEU A 36 19.51 3.24 2.15
N TYR A 37 19.44 3.27 0.82
CA TYR A 37 20.51 3.77 -0.03
C TYR A 37 20.00 5.02 -0.71
N PHE A 38 20.82 6.06 -0.78
CA PHE A 38 20.39 7.33 -1.37
C PHE A 38 21.54 7.99 -2.12
N SER A 39 21.18 8.66 -3.21
CA SER A 39 22.04 9.56 -3.97
C SER A 39 21.20 10.79 -4.31
N LEU A 40 21.34 11.84 -3.50
CA LEU A 40 20.53 13.04 -3.53
C LEU A 40 21.36 14.26 -3.93
N ALA A 41 20.72 15.24 -4.55
CA ALA A 41 21.35 16.49 -4.93
C ALA A 41 20.36 17.65 -4.90
N TRP A 42 20.89 18.85 -4.66
CA TRP A 42 20.16 20.11 -4.79
C TRP A 42 21.10 21.23 -5.23
N PRO A 43 20.56 22.29 -5.88
CA PRO A 43 21.34 23.47 -6.20
C PRO A 43 21.68 24.27 -4.94
N GLY A 44 22.89 24.82 -4.89
CA GLY A 44 23.37 25.64 -3.78
C GLY A 44 24.24 24.88 -2.77
N ALA A 45 24.57 25.57 -1.69
CA ALA A 45 25.35 25.04 -0.56
C ALA A 45 24.50 24.09 0.32
N PRO A 46 25.11 23.27 1.20
CA PRO A 46 24.39 22.27 1.97
C PRO A 46 23.24 22.82 2.82
N GLN A 47 23.42 23.99 3.43
CA GLN A 47 22.38 24.67 4.21
C GLN A 47 21.21 25.23 3.39
N GLN A 48 21.30 25.25 2.05
CA GLN A 48 20.24 25.70 1.15
C GLN A 48 19.32 24.55 0.71
N PHE A 49 19.29 23.46 1.48
CA PHE A 49 18.42 22.32 1.24
C PHE A 49 16.94 22.75 1.13
N SER A 50 16.24 22.22 0.14
CA SER A 50 14.81 22.40 -0.03
C SER A 50 14.21 21.20 -0.77
N LEU A 51 13.13 20.64 -0.22
CA LEU A 51 12.40 19.53 -0.81
C LEU A 51 12.03 19.81 -2.26
N GLY A 52 11.54 21.01 -2.59
CA GLY A 52 11.10 21.37 -3.94
C GLY A 52 12.21 21.44 -5.00
N THR A 53 13.48 21.35 -4.60
CA THR A 53 14.64 21.34 -5.52
C THR A 53 15.42 20.03 -5.48
N LEU A 54 15.03 19.14 -4.57
CA LEU A 54 15.66 17.86 -4.36
C LEU A 54 15.51 16.97 -5.59
N ARG A 55 16.59 16.30 -5.96
CA ARG A 55 16.60 15.32 -7.05
C ARG A 55 17.55 14.18 -6.72
N GLY A 56 17.34 13.03 -7.32
CA GLY A 56 18.17 11.86 -7.10
C GLY A 56 17.35 10.60 -6.93
N GLU A 57 17.89 9.63 -6.24
CA GLU A 57 17.28 8.31 -6.04
C GLU A 57 17.38 7.88 -4.58
N VAL A 58 16.38 7.11 -4.15
CA VAL A 58 16.34 6.45 -2.84
C VAL A 58 15.83 5.03 -3.02
N ASP A 59 16.60 4.06 -2.55
CA ASP A 59 16.17 2.69 -2.36
C ASP A 59 15.90 2.46 -0.88
N ALA A 60 14.74 1.88 -0.57
CA ALA A 60 14.33 1.58 0.78
C ALA A 60 14.06 0.08 0.95
N ASP A 61 14.60 -0.50 2.02
CA ASP A 61 14.30 -1.84 2.52
C ASP A 61 14.00 -1.73 4.01
N LEU A 62 12.73 -1.94 4.39
CA LEU A 62 12.28 -1.99 5.78
C LEU A 62 11.83 -3.41 6.09
N GLN A 63 12.12 -3.88 7.29
CA GLN A 63 11.86 -5.25 7.72
C GLN A 63 11.14 -5.28 9.06
N ASN A 64 10.27 -6.28 9.22
CA ASN A 64 9.60 -6.68 10.46
C ASN A 64 9.02 -5.49 11.23
N GLY A 65 7.97 -4.87 10.69
CA GLY A 65 7.39 -3.67 11.28
C GLY A 65 5.88 -3.65 11.28
N ARG A 66 5.34 -2.50 11.65
CA ARG A 66 3.89 -2.28 11.76
C ARG A 66 3.51 -0.88 11.31
N ILE A 67 2.40 -0.77 10.58
CA ILE A 67 1.78 0.49 10.17
C ILE A 67 0.51 0.68 10.98
N LEU A 68 0.46 1.64 11.90
CA LEU A 68 -0.61 1.79 12.89
C LEU A 68 -1.95 2.21 12.27
N SER A 69 -1.93 3.09 11.27
CA SER A 69 -3.11 3.69 10.63
C SER A 69 -3.87 2.71 9.73
N ILE A 70 -3.34 1.51 9.49
CA ILE A 70 -3.97 0.49 8.65
C ILE A 70 -4.50 -0.61 9.56
N GLU A 71 -5.81 -0.67 9.79
CA GLU A 71 -6.39 -1.74 10.61
C GLU A 71 -6.20 -3.13 9.97
N PRO A 72 -5.90 -4.18 10.76
CA PRO A 72 -5.84 -5.57 10.30
C PRO A 72 -7.25 -6.10 9.99
N GLY A 73 -7.83 -5.66 8.89
CA GLY A 73 -9.19 -6.04 8.54
C GLY A 73 -9.95 -5.11 7.63
N PHE A 74 -9.32 -4.56 6.59
CA PHE A 74 -10.00 -3.80 5.51
C PHE A 74 -11.18 -4.54 4.82
N GLY A 75 -11.59 -5.74 5.28
CA GLY A 75 -12.85 -6.41 4.94
C GLY A 75 -13.72 -6.89 6.13
N ARG A 76 -13.35 -6.66 7.39
CA ARG A 76 -14.07 -7.19 8.57
C ARG A 76 -15.22 -6.32 9.06
N ILE A 77 -15.25 -5.03 8.71
CA ILE A 77 -16.40 -4.16 9.01
C ILE A 77 -17.65 -4.56 8.20
N LEU A 78 -17.49 -5.34 7.12
CA LEU A 78 -18.61 -5.93 6.37
C LEU A 78 -19.01 -7.35 6.85
N GLY A 79 -18.25 -7.97 7.75
CA GLY A 79 -18.48 -9.36 8.20
C GLY A 79 -19.13 -9.52 9.59
N ILE A 80 -19.09 -8.49 10.44
CA ILE A 80 -19.59 -8.60 11.83
C ILE A 80 -21.11 -8.36 11.92
N LEU A 81 -21.75 -7.81 10.87
CA LEU A 81 -23.21 -7.77 10.77
C LEU A 81 -23.86 -9.14 10.55
N ALA A 82 -23.08 -10.21 10.31
CA ALA A 82 -23.57 -11.59 10.15
C ALA A 82 -23.37 -12.49 11.39
N LEU A 83 -22.69 -12.04 12.46
CA LEU A 83 -22.39 -12.87 13.65
C LEU A 83 -23.11 -12.43 14.94
N SER A 84 -24.14 -11.60 14.81
CA SER A 84 -24.89 -11.02 15.94
C SER A 84 -25.67 -12.03 16.80
N GLN A 85 -25.58 -13.34 16.55
CA GLN A 85 -26.31 -14.36 17.33
C GLN A 85 -25.45 -15.27 18.22
N TRP A 86 -24.11 -15.28 18.11
CA TRP A 86 -23.27 -16.27 18.81
C TRP A 86 -22.26 -15.71 19.84
N ILE A 87 -22.21 -14.39 20.05
CA ILE A 87 -21.24 -13.73 20.97
C ILE A 87 -21.58 -13.90 22.46
N LYS A 88 -22.81 -14.29 22.82
CA LYS A 88 -23.21 -14.34 24.25
C LYS A 88 -22.52 -15.42 25.10
N ARG A 89 -21.64 -16.26 24.54
CA ARG A 89 -20.99 -17.37 25.28
C ARG A 89 -19.46 -17.47 25.15
N LEU A 90 -18.80 -16.54 24.48
CA LEU A 90 -17.34 -16.54 24.33
C LEU A 90 -16.75 -15.30 24.99
N GLN A 91 -16.73 -15.28 26.33
CA GLN A 91 -15.84 -14.42 27.09
C GLN A 91 -14.45 -15.07 27.09
N LEU A 92 -13.72 -14.89 26.00
CA LEU A 92 -12.27 -15.01 26.00
C LEU A 92 -11.73 -13.60 25.82
N ASP A 93 -10.76 -13.23 26.64
CA ASP A 93 -10.10 -11.92 26.61
C ASP A 93 -9.31 -11.80 25.30
N PHE A 94 -9.97 -11.29 24.26
CA PHE A 94 -9.34 -11.07 22.95
C PHE A 94 -8.51 -9.79 22.91
N SER A 95 -8.39 -9.04 24.02
CA SER A 95 -7.65 -7.78 24.07
C SER A 95 -6.17 -7.96 23.71
N ASP A 96 -5.59 -9.12 24.02
CA ASP A 96 -4.17 -9.42 23.76
C ASP A 96 -3.86 -9.88 22.32
N VAL A 97 -4.88 -10.13 21.49
CA VAL A 97 -4.68 -10.67 20.11
C VAL A 97 -4.98 -9.63 19.02
N TYR A 98 -5.62 -8.50 19.35
CA TYR A 98 -5.87 -7.39 18.43
C TYR A 98 -4.87 -6.26 18.68
N GLN A 99 -3.63 -6.43 18.20
CA GLN A 99 -2.76 -5.26 18.05
C GLN A 99 -3.22 -4.49 16.82
N GLU A 100 -3.60 -3.23 17.02
CA GLU A 100 -3.94 -2.28 15.94
C GLU A 100 -2.79 -2.20 14.93
N GLY A 101 -3.11 -1.82 13.70
CA GLY A 101 -2.14 -1.69 12.62
C GLY A 101 -1.86 -2.95 11.79
N LEU A 102 -1.25 -2.74 10.63
CA LEU A 102 -0.86 -3.77 9.67
C LEU A 102 0.58 -4.17 9.93
N THR A 103 0.80 -5.39 10.41
CA THR A 103 2.13 -6.00 10.51
C THR A 103 2.65 -6.38 9.13
N PHE A 104 3.90 -6.03 8.83
CA PHE A 104 4.59 -6.37 7.59
C PHE A 104 5.90 -7.13 7.82
N ASP A 105 6.19 -8.05 6.91
CA ASP A 105 7.48 -8.73 6.81
C ASP A 105 8.50 -7.79 6.16
N THR A 106 8.14 -7.18 5.02
CA THR A 106 9.00 -6.24 4.30
C THR A 106 8.22 -5.06 3.69
N ILE A 107 8.90 -3.91 3.59
CA ILE A 107 8.54 -2.83 2.67
C ILE A 107 9.75 -2.53 1.81
N THR A 108 9.59 -2.59 0.49
CA THR A 108 10.66 -2.29 -0.46
C THR A 108 10.20 -1.26 -1.47
N GLY A 109 11.10 -0.41 -1.97
CA GLY A 109 10.79 0.44 -3.10
C GLY A 109 11.95 1.29 -3.59
N HIS A 110 11.92 1.60 -4.88
CA HIS A 110 12.81 2.55 -5.51
C HIS A 110 12.04 3.85 -5.80
N PHE A 111 12.66 4.98 -5.45
CA PHE A 111 12.10 6.30 -5.62
C PHE A 111 13.03 7.18 -6.46
N ASP A 112 12.55 7.59 -7.63
CA ASP A 112 13.17 8.65 -8.43
C ASP A 112 12.62 10.01 -7.96
N LEU A 113 13.50 10.95 -7.61
CA LEU A 113 13.15 12.31 -7.23
C LEU A 113 13.56 13.31 -8.31
N VAL A 114 12.60 14.14 -8.74
CA VAL A 114 12.84 15.26 -9.65
C VAL A 114 12.11 16.50 -9.15
N ASN A 115 12.87 17.52 -8.76
CA ASN A 115 12.35 18.79 -8.25
C ASN A 115 11.31 18.61 -7.13
N GLY A 116 11.63 17.74 -6.16
CA GLY A 116 10.77 17.44 -5.02
C GLY A 116 9.58 16.52 -5.30
N VAL A 117 9.40 16.07 -6.53
CA VAL A 117 8.41 15.04 -6.85
C VAL A 117 9.11 13.69 -6.85
N ALA A 118 8.72 12.83 -5.91
CA ALA A 118 9.13 11.43 -5.87
C ALA A 118 8.19 10.59 -6.74
N SER A 119 8.73 9.63 -7.48
CA SER A 119 7.96 8.66 -8.26
C SER A 119 8.49 7.25 -8.02
N ASN A 120 7.57 6.28 -7.97
CA ASN A 120 7.88 4.87 -7.71
C ASN A 120 7.09 3.97 -8.66
N ARG A 121 7.66 2.80 -8.98
CA ARG A 121 7.03 1.78 -9.85
C ARG A 121 7.02 0.37 -9.26
N ASP A 122 7.69 0.18 -8.14
CA ASP A 122 7.98 -1.12 -7.53
C ASP A 122 7.82 -1.09 -6.00
N PHE A 123 7.13 -0.07 -5.47
CA PHE A 123 6.87 0.00 -4.04
C PHE A 123 5.94 -1.15 -3.63
N LEU A 124 6.40 -1.95 -2.67
CA LEU A 124 5.75 -3.17 -2.24
C LEU A 124 5.77 -3.27 -0.72
N ILE A 125 4.62 -3.59 -0.14
CA ILE A 125 4.47 -3.99 1.26
C ILE A 125 4.07 -5.47 1.25
N ASP A 126 4.93 -6.31 1.81
CA ASP A 126 4.64 -7.73 2.03
C ASP A 126 4.17 -7.92 3.48
N SER A 127 2.86 -8.15 3.68
CA SER A 127 2.24 -8.24 5.00
C SER A 127 1.63 -9.62 5.26
N ILE A 128 1.37 -9.96 6.52
CA ILE A 128 0.75 -11.25 6.87
C ILE A 128 -0.57 -11.49 6.10
N PRO A 129 -1.52 -10.53 6.04
CA PRO A 129 -2.80 -10.77 5.37
C PRO A 129 -2.78 -10.51 3.84
N ALA A 130 -1.82 -9.75 3.31
CA ALA A 130 -1.84 -9.30 1.92
C ALA A 130 -0.48 -8.86 1.38
N LYS A 131 -0.35 -8.83 0.05
CA LYS A 131 0.69 -8.05 -0.65
C LYS A 131 0.05 -6.76 -1.19
N ILE A 132 0.67 -5.63 -0.92
CA ILE A 132 0.17 -4.32 -1.34
C ILE A 132 1.23 -3.66 -2.22
N SER A 133 0.89 -3.32 -3.47
CA SER A 133 1.79 -2.57 -4.36
C SER A 133 1.28 -1.17 -4.60
N LEU A 134 2.19 -0.20 -4.64
CA LEU A 134 1.90 1.19 -4.92
C LEU A 134 2.70 1.65 -6.14
N THR A 135 2.10 2.48 -6.97
CA THR A 135 2.75 3.10 -8.13
C THR A 135 2.16 4.49 -8.35
N GLY A 136 3.01 5.48 -8.53
CA GLY A 136 2.54 6.85 -8.69
C GLY A 136 3.58 7.88 -8.31
N THR A 137 3.10 9.01 -7.80
CA THR A 137 3.93 10.16 -7.45
C THR A 137 3.54 10.76 -6.10
N VAL A 138 4.52 11.41 -5.48
CA VAL A 138 4.34 12.23 -4.27
C VAL A 138 5.10 13.53 -4.48
N ASP A 139 4.41 14.67 -4.50
CA ASP A 139 5.04 15.99 -4.43
C ASP A 139 5.34 16.30 -2.96
N LEU A 140 6.61 16.16 -2.57
CA LEU A 140 7.07 16.32 -1.18
C LEU A 140 6.96 17.77 -0.70
N ALA A 141 7.06 18.73 -1.62
CA ALA A 141 7.00 20.15 -1.27
C ALA A 141 5.55 20.62 -1.08
N LYS A 142 4.62 20.08 -1.86
CA LYS A 142 3.18 20.39 -1.77
C LYS A 142 2.39 19.39 -0.94
N GLN A 143 3.05 18.34 -0.44
CA GLN A 143 2.41 17.26 0.30
C GLN A 143 1.23 16.64 -0.46
N LEU A 144 1.39 16.50 -1.78
CA LEU A 144 0.36 15.92 -2.64
C LEU A 144 0.72 14.49 -3.00
N VAL A 145 -0.22 13.58 -2.81
CA VAL A 145 -0.11 12.18 -3.22
C VAL A 145 -0.98 11.94 -4.45
N ASN A 146 -0.51 11.10 -5.36
CA ASN A 146 -1.30 10.49 -6.41
C ASN A 146 -0.73 9.09 -6.69
N GLN A 147 -1.32 8.09 -6.04
CA GLN A 147 -0.84 6.71 -6.03
C GLN A 147 -1.96 5.78 -6.46
N THR A 148 -1.62 4.79 -7.28
CA THR A 148 -2.46 3.62 -7.54
C THR A 148 -2.01 2.52 -6.60
N VAL A 149 -2.94 1.98 -5.83
CA VAL A 149 -2.70 0.94 -4.82
C VAL A 149 -3.41 -0.34 -5.25
N ASN A 150 -2.68 -1.44 -5.30
CA ASN A 150 -3.23 -2.77 -5.53
C ASN A 150 -3.06 -3.59 -4.26
N VAL A 151 -4.14 -4.20 -3.78
CA VAL A 151 -4.17 -5.05 -2.59
C VAL A 151 -4.50 -6.47 -3.01
N LEU A 152 -3.58 -7.41 -2.78
CA LEU A 152 -3.76 -8.82 -3.06
C LEU A 152 -3.77 -9.62 -1.76
N PRO A 153 -4.92 -10.17 -1.31
CA PRO A 153 -4.98 -11.00 -0.11
C PRO A 153 -4.13 -12.27 -0.25
N LYS A 154 -3.42 -12.65 0.82
CA LYS A 154 -2.58 -13.85 0.90
C LYS A 154 -3.35 -15.14 1.24
N SER A 155 -4.69 -15.13 1.20
CA SER A 155 -5.57 -16.20 1.73
C SER A 155 -4.97 -17.60 1.57
N SER A 156 -4.96 -18.37 2.66
CA SER A 156 -4.27 -19.66 2.79
C SER A 156 -4.66 -20.73 1.77
N ASP A 157 -5.76 -20.55 1.02
CA ASP A 157 -6.26 -21.52 0.03
C ASP A 157 -6.58 -20.95 -1.36
N ALA A 158 -6.16 -19.73 -1.72
CA ALA A 158 -6.40 -19.17 -3.06
C ALA A 158 -5.11 -19.07 -3.90
N VAL A 159 -4.77 -20.20 -4.54
CA VAL A 159 -4.01 -20.33 -5.80
C VAL A 159 -2.51 -19.94 -5.75
N PRO A 160 -1.59 -20.82 -6.22
CA PRO A 160 -0.16 -20.53 -6.24
C PRO A 160 0.16 -19.47 -7.31
N ILE A 161 0.33 -18.22 -6.88
CA ILE A 161 1.02 -17.19 -7.68
C ILE A 161 2.10 -16.52 -6.82
N ALA A 162 2.99 -17.33 -6.26
CA ALA A 162 4.26 -16.86 -5.72
C ALA A 162 5.34 -17.15 -6.78
N GLY A 163 5.94 -16.10 -7.36
CA GLY A 163 7.19 -16.22 -8.10
C GLY A 163 7.30 -15.49 -9.46
N THR A 164 6.23 -14.91 -10.03
CA THR A 164 6.30 -14.29 -11.38
C THR A 164 5.77 -12.85 -11.48
N ILE A 165 5.48 -12.18 -10.37
CA ILE A 165 4.71 -10.91 -10.41
C ILE A 165 5.57 -9.68 -10.73
N VAL A 166 6.86 -9.65 -10.37
CA VAL A 166 7.74 -8.52 -10.75
C VAL A 166 7.82 -8.39 -12.29
N ASP A 167 7.95 -9.51 -13.01
CA ASP A 167 8.01 -9.52 -14.48
C ASP A 167 6.65 -9.43 -15.17
N LYS A 168 5.56 -9.87 -14.52
CA LYS A 168 4.21 -9.79 -15.10
C LYS A 168 3.55 -8.42 -14.91
N LEU A 169 3.89 -7.67 -13.86
CA LEU A 169 3.29 -6.36 -13.61
C LEU A 169 3.75 -5.31 -14.64
N SER A 170 5.02 -5.35 -15.05
CA SER A 170 5.55 -4.51 -16.14
C SER A 170 4.86 -4.80 -17.49
N ASN A 171 4.58 -6.08 -17.78
CA ASN A 171 3.83 -6.51 -18.97
C ASN A 171 2.33 -6.15 -18.92
N LEU A 172 1.72 -6.06 -17.73
CA LEU A 172 0.33 -5.63 -17.58
C LEU A 172 0.18 -4.11 -17.76
N ILE A 173 1.15 -3.30 -17.31
CA ILE A 173 1.16 -1.85 -17.54
C ILE A 173 1.28 -1.55 -19.05
N ALA A 174 2.16 -2.26 -19.77
CA ALA A 174 2.29 -2.13 -21.22
C ALA A 174 0.99 -2.50 -21.98
N ARG A 175 0.23 -3.49 -21.48
CA ARG A 175 -1.06 -3.93 -22.05
C ARG A 175 -2.23 -3.01 -21.71
N SER A 176 -2.20 -2.32 -20.57
CA SER A 176 -3.21 -1.32 -20.21
C SER A 176 -3.19 -0.09 -21.12
N LEU A 177 -2.04 0.23 -21.72
CA LEU A 177 -1.91 1.27 -22.76
C LEU A 177 -2.27 0.77 -24.17
N THR A 178 -2.37 -0.55 -24.38
CA THR A 178 -2.67 -1.17 -25.69
C THR A 178 -4.06 -1.80 -25.79
N GLY A 179 -4.93 -1.61 -24.78
CA GLY A 179 -6.37 -1.88 -24.89
C GLY A 179 -6.75 -3.31 -25.26
N LYS A 180 -5.97 -4.32 -24.84
CA LYS A 180 -6.30 -5.73 -25.08
C LYS A 180 -6.67 -6.44 -23.79
N ASN A 181 -7.99 -6.56 -23.61
CA ASN A 181 -8.69 -7.43 -22.69
C ASN A 181 -7.96 -8.76 -22.47
N GLN A 182 -7.68 -9.05 -21.20
CA GLN A 182 -7.62 -10.43 -20.74
C GLN A 182 -8.56 -10.52 -19.54
N GLU A 183 -9.63 -11.28 -19.73
CA GLU A 183 -10.59 -11.73 -18.71
C GLU A 183 -9.88 -12.69 -17.73
N GLY A 184 -8.91 -12.15 -16.98
CA GLY A 184 -8.21 -12.86 -15.92
C GLY A 184 -8.85 -12.54 -14.58
N PHE A 185 -9.19 -13.57 -13.82
CA PHE A 185 -9.70 -13.50 -12.46
C PHE A 185 -8.87 -12.54 -11.58
N PHE A 186 -9.43 -11.37 -11.26
CA PHE A 186 -8.82 -10.42 -10.34
C PHE A 186 -9.43 -10.60 -8.93
N PHE A 187 -8.66 -11.18 -8.01
CA PHE A 187 -9.02 -11.31 -6.59
C PHE A 187 -8.53 -10.12 -5.75
N GLY A 188 -7.81 -9.17 -6.35
CA GLY A 188 -7.28 -8.00 -5.70
C GLY A 188 -8.23 -6.80 -5.75
N SER A 189 -8.10 -5.90 -4.79
CA SER A 189 -8.76 -4.59 -4.82
C SER A 189 -7.80 -3.54 -5.33
N GLN A 190 -8.29 -2.60 -6.14
CA GLN A 190 -7.50 -1.51 -6.67
C GLN A 190 -8.10 -0.17 -6.28
N TYR A 191 -7.25 0.74 -5.80
CA TYR A 191 -7.64 2.06 -5.33
C TYR A 191 -6.75 3.13 -5.94
N GLN A 192 -7.29 4.33 -6.12
CA GLN A 192 -6.53 5.53 -6.34
C GLN A 192 -6.54 6.37 -5.05
N ILE A 193 -5.36 6.70 -4.54
CA ILE A 193 -5.17 7.62 -3.42
C ILE A 193 -4.66 8.93 -4.00
N LYS A 194 -5.41 10.02 -3.82
CA LYS A 194 -5.00 11.34 -4.31
C LYS A 194 -5.36 12.45 -3.34
N GLY A 195 -4.61 13.55 -3.34
CA GLY A 195 -4.91 14.74 -2.54
C GLY A 195 -3.77 15.17 -1.64
N HIS A 196 -4.07 16.05 -0.68
CA HIS A 196 -3.09 16.49 0.32
C HIS A 196 -2.93 15.42 1.41
N TRP A 197 -1.75 15.29 2.03
CA TRP A 197 -1.51 14.28 3.08
C TRP A 197 -2.53 14.33 4.22
N ASP A 198 -2.93 15.53 4.65
CA ASP A 198 -3.94 15.72 5.71
C ASP A 198 -5.39 15.37 5.28
N LYS A 199 -5.62 15.26 3.97
CA LYS A 199 -6.96 15.03 3.41
C LYS A 199 -6.86 14.29 2.08
N VAL A 200 -6.48 13.03 2.16
CA VAL A 200 -6.44 12.13 1.00
C VAL A 200 -7.84 11.63 0.67
N GLU A 201 -8.13 11.53 -0.62
CA GLU A 201 -9.29 10.83 -1.17
C GLU A 201 -8.87 9.44 -1.61
N ILE A 202 -9.64 8.42 -1.21
CA ILE A 202 -9.44 7.03 -1.61
C ILE A 202 -10.60 6.65 -2.53
N ILE A 203 -10.30 6.36 -3.79
CA ILE A 203 -11.30 6.07 -4.83
C ILE A 203 -11.13 4.62 -5.27
N PRO A 204 -12.13 3.74 -5.12
CA PRO A 204 -12.07 2.40 -5.68
C PRO A 204 -12.07 2.47 -7.21
N LEU A 205 -11.13 1.78 -7.87
CA LEU A 205 -11.02 1.77 -9.34
C LEU A 205 -11.81 0.63 -10.00
N HIS A 206 -12.22 -0.38 -9.23
CA HIS A 206 -13.04 -1.49 -9.71
C HIS A 206 -14.15 -1.82 -8.70
N GLU A 207 -15.38 -1.39 -8.99
CA GLU A 207 -16.54 -1.65 -8.12
C GLU A 207 -17.60 -2.58 -8.75
N HIS A 208 -17.40 -3.11 -9.98
CA HIS A 208 -18.50 -3.75 -10.71
C HIS A 208 -18.31 -5.16 -11.31
N GLU A 209 -17.11 -5.78 -11.28
CA GLU A 209 -16.93 -7.13 -11.87
C GLU A 209 -16.30 -8.17 -10.92
N GLY A 210 -16.47 -7.99 -9.61
CA GLY A 210 -16.12 -9.02 -8.64
C GLY A 210 -17.13 -10.17 -8.64
N ILE A 211 -16.64 -11.41 -8.58
CA ILE A 211 -17.42 -12.66 -8.48
C ILE A 211 -18.48 -12.57 -7.38
N LEU A 212 -18.29 -11.77 -6.34
CA LEU A 212 -19.26 -11.57 -5.26
C LEU A 212 -20.64 -11.12 -5.77
N ASN A 213 -20.74 -10.22 -6.75
CA ASN A 213 -22.06 -9.84 -7.27
C ASN A 213 -22.67 -10.93 -8.17
N LYS A 214 -21.83 -11.65 -8.94
CA LYS A 214 -22.28 -12.78 -9.79
C LYS A 214 -22.67 -14.02 -8.98
N THR A 215 -21.97 -14.30 -7.88
CA THR A 215 -22.28 -15.41 -6.96
C THR A 215 -23.42 -15.04 -6.02
N TRP A 216 -23.52 -13.80 -5.55
CA TRP A 216 -24.65 -13.39 -4.72
C TRP A 216 -25.97 -13.45 -5.50
N ASN A 217 -26.04 -12.87 -6.71
CA ASN A 217 -27.22 -12.99 -7.56
C ASN A 217 -27.52 -14.44 -7.98
N GLY A 218 -26.49 -15.29 -8.10
CA GLY A 218 -26.65 -16.73 -8.39
C GLY A 218 -27.09 -17.58 -7.18
N ILE A 219 -26.81 -17.14 -5.95
CA ILE A 219 -27.19 -17.83 -4.70
C ILE A 219 -28.55 -17.34 -4.19
N THR A 220 -28.92 -16.08 -4.43
CA THR A 220 -30.21 -15.50 -3.99
C THR A 220 -31.29 -15.49 -5.07
N GLY A 221 -30.95 -15.83 -6.32
CA GLY A 221 -31.91 -16.04 -7.40
C GLY A 221 -32.66 -17.34 -7.20
N PHE A 222 -33.68 -17.33 -6.34
CA PHE A 222 -34.53 -18.49 -6.05
C PHE A 222 -35.77 -18.48 -6.97
N PRO A 223 -35.88 -19.36 -7.98
CA PRO A 223 -37.02 -19.38 -8.92
C PRO A 223 -38.37 -19.66 -8.26
N TRP A 224 -38.38 -20.16 -7.02
CA TRP A 224 -39.58 -20.49 -6.25
C TRP A 224 -40.13 -19.31 -5.42
N LEU A 225 -39.52 -18.13 -5.48
CA LEU A 225 -40.05 -16.90 -4.85
C LEU A 225 -40.93 -16.08 -5.81
N GLU A 226 -41.03 -16.46 -7.09
CA GLU A 226 -41.87 -15.79 -8.09
C GLU A 226 -43.17 -16.56 -8.42
N GLN A 227 -43.59 -17.48 -7.56
CA GLN A 227 -44.93 -18.09 -7.61
C GLN A 227 -45.73 -17.65 -6.40
N ASP A 228 -46.24 -16.42 -6.46
CA ASP A 228 -47.55 -16.01 -5.94
C ASP A 228 -47.67 -14.49 -6.08
N GLN A 229 -48.09 -14.03 -7.26
CA GLN A 229 -49.13 -13.02 -7.49
C GLN A 229 -49.73 -13.17 -8.89
#